data_AF-A0A2B7YS12-F1
#
_entry.id   AF-A0A2B7YS12-F1
#
_cell.length_a   1.000
_cell.length_b   1.000
_cell.length_c   1.000
_cell.angle_alpha   90.00
_cell.angle_beta   90.00
_cell.angle_gamma   90.00
#
_symmetry.space_group_name_H-M   'P 1'
#
loop_
_entity.id
_entity.type
_entity.pdbx_description
1 polymer ?
#
loop_
_entity_poly.entity_id
_entity_poly.type
_entity_poly.pdbx_seq_one_letter_code
_entity_poly.pdbx_strand_id
1 'polypeptide(L)'
;MTSMLQRPEISEEKQSIILDLLCRLLAPVGEWRADEISPSRGRRQKKLARRKAAKLRTTSSAQEQEDSNASAKQKSPRPPPPEIFPYLTLGAKSTTAHLDDSRSPPPSPQHTENPTPSRGDESRTLVVVFVCRATLPVSLYAHFPLLAKNASAGRPAGAEVRVVPVPKAAEARLAKAAYLPRLGIVGVCECRQAAPLIEYVREHVPLPKGIIAYGKGSGA
;
A
#
# COMPACT_ATOMS: atom_id res chain seq x y z
N MET A 1 18.52 -25.05 3.98
CA MET A 1 18.36 -24.51 5.34
C MET A 1 17.93 -23.05 5.23
N THR A 2 16.63 -22.78 5.23
CA THR A 2 16.07 -21.44 5.00
C THR A 2 16.07 -20.69 6.33
N SER A 3 16.99 -19.74 6.53
CA SER A 3 17.01 -18.93 7.74
C SER A 3 15.72 -18.11 7.81
N MET A 4 14.80 -18.49 8.70
CA MET A 4 13.62 -17.68 9.00
C MET A 4 14.09 -16.48 9.80
N LEU A 5 13.99 -15.29 9.20
CA LEU A 5 14.20 -14.02 9.86
C LEU A 5 13.31 -13.96 11.10
N GLN A 6 13.93 -13.75 12.27
CA GLN A 6 13.24 -13.74 13.55
C GLN A 6 12.22 -12.60 13.57
N ARG A 7 10.95 -12.97 13.80
CA ARG A 7 9.83 -12.03 13.89
C ARG A 7 10.09 -11.05 15.05
N PRO A 8 9.84 -9.74 14.88
CA PRO A 8 9.72 -8.85 16.02
C PRO A 8 8.51 -9.29 16.86
N GLU A 9 8.76 -9.73 18.10
CA GLU A 9 7.69 -10.07 19.04
C GLU A 9 6.99 -8.78 19.50
N ILE A 10 5.86 -8.47 18.86
CA ILE A 10 5.00 -7.33 19.19
C ILE A 10 3.78 -7.90 19.91
N SER A 11 3.41 -7.37 21.07
CA SER A 11 2.19 -7.81 21.78
C SER A 11 0.94 -7.58 20.93
N GLU A 12 -0.10 -8.39 21.13
CA GLU A 12 -1.35 -8.28 20.36
C GLU A 12 -2.01 -6.89 20.52
N GLU A 13 -1.94 -6.31 21.72
CA GLU A 13 -2.43 -4.96 21.99
C GLU A 13 -1.73 -3.91 21.11
N LYS A 14 -0.39 -3.94 21.08
CA LYS A 14 0.42 -3.03 20.26
C LYS A 14 0.13 -3.23 18.77
N GLN A 15 -0.05 -4.48 18.32
CA GLN A 15 -0.44 -4.77 16.94
C GLN A 15 -1.82 -4.20 16.59
N SER A 16 -2.78 -4.26 17.52
CA SER A 16 -4.13 -3.71 17.33
C SER A 16 -4.09 -2.19 17.18
N ILE A 17 -3.32 -1.51 18.03
CA ILE A 17 -3.13 -0.04 17.97
C ILE A 17 -2.48 0.36 16.65
N ILE A 18 -1.38 -0.31 16.26
CA ILE A 18 -0.70 -0.08 14.97
C ILE A 18 -1.68 -0.24 13.80
N LEU A 19 -2.48 -1.30 13.82
CA LEU A 19 -3.45 -1.58 12.76
C LEU A 19 -4.54 -0.50 12.69
N ASP A 20 -5.04 -0.04 13.83
CA ASP A 20 -6.06 0.99 13.89
C ASP A 20 -5.53 2.33 13.35
N LEU A 21 -4.34 2.73 13.79
CA LEU A 21 -3.65 3.92 13.28
C LEU A 21 -3.44 3.85 11.76
N LEU A 22 -3.01 2.69 11.24
CA LEU A 22 -2.84 2.48 9.81
C LEU A 22 -4.18 2.53 9.05
N CYS A 23 -5.25 1.97 9.60
CA CYS A 23 -6.57 2.02 8.97
C CYS A 23 -7.11 3.45 8.89
N ARG A 24 -6.92 4.26 9.95
CA ARG A 24 -7.27 5.69 9.95
C ARG A 24 -6.47 6.47 8.91
N LEU A 25 -5.18 6.15 8.74
CA LEU A 25 -4.32 6.77 7.72
C LEU A 25 -4.79 6.43 6.29
N LEU A 26 -5.30 5.21 6.08
CA LEU A 26 -5.79 4.75 4.78
C LEU A 26 -7.21 5.21 4.44
N ALA A 27 -8.04 5.52 5.45
CA ALA A 27 -9.45 5.85 5.25
C ALA A 27 -9.69 6.99 4.24
N PRO A 28 -8.98 8.15 4.30
CA PRO A 28 -9.16 9.21 3.31
C PRO A 28 -8.82 8.76 1.88
N VAL A 29 -7.83 7.88 1.73
CA VAL A 29 -7.44 7.30 0.44
C VAL A 29 -8.50 6.34 -0.06
N GLY A 30 -9.10 5.55 0.82
CA GLY A 30 -10.20 4.65 0.49
C GLY A 30 -11.46 5.39 0.07
N GLU A 31 -11.85 6.43 0.80
CA GLU A 31 -13.00 7.29 0.47
C GLU A 31 -12.81 7.97 -0.89
N TRP A 32 -11.65 8.59 -1.11
CA TRP A 32 -11.32 9.19 -2.40
C TRP A 32 -11.35 8.18 -3.55
N ARG A 33 -10.82 6.96 -3.33
CA ARG A 33 -10.89 5.87 -4.32
C ARG A 33 -12.32 5.37 -4.53
N ALA A 34 -13.16 5.35 -3.50
CA ALA A 34 -14.55 4.94 -3.63
C ALA A 34 -15.35 5.92 -4.51
N ASP A 35 -15.06 7.20 -4.37
CA ASP A 35 -15.66 8.25 -5.18
C ASP A 35 -15.08 8.31 -6.61
N GLU A 36 -13.78 8.05 -6.76
CA GLU A 36 -13.08 8.09 -8.06
C GLU A 36 -13.32 6.83 -8.90
N ILE A 37 -13.29 5.66 -8.27
CA ILE A 37 -13.51 4.36 -8.92
C ILE A 37 -15.01 4.19 -9.05
N SER A 38 -15.59 4.83 -10.07
CA SER A 38 -16.93 4.50 -10.54
C SER A 38 -17.01 2.97 -10.65
N PRO A 39 -17.92 2.30 -9.93
CA PRO A 39 -17.95 0.85 -9.89
C PRO A 39 -18.13 0.37 -11.31
N SER A 40 -17.07 -0.20 -11.90
CA SER A 40 -17.20 -0.81 -13.22
C SER A 40 -18.22 -1.93 -13.02
N ARG A 41 -19.43 -1.73 -13.55
CA ARG A 41 -20.48 -2.74 -13.52
C ARG A 41 -19.89 -3.96 -14.20
N GLY A 42 -19.44 -4.92 -13.39
CA GLY A 42 -18.63 -6.04 -13.86
C GLY A 42 -19.29 -6.71 -15.06
N ARG A 43 -18.51 -7.36 -15.93
CA ARG A 43 -19.01 -8.05 -17.13
C ARG A 43 -20.27 -8.89 -16.86
N ARG A 44 -20.37 -9.50 -15.68
CA ARG A 44 -21.54 -10.28 -15.22
C ARG A 44 -22.80 -9.43 -14.99
N GLN A 45 -22.70 -8.25 -14.39
CA GLN A 45 -23.82 -7.32 -14.23
C GLN A 45 -24.25 -6.72 -15.57
N LYS A 46 -23.30 -6.40 -16.48
CA LYS A 46 -23.64 -5.96 -17.85
C LYS A 46 -24.35 -7.07 -18.65
N LYS A 47 -23.96 -8.33 -18.47
CA LYS A 47 -24.63 -9.51 -19.08
C LYS A 47 -26.03 -9.75 -18.48
N LEU A 48 -26.19 -9.63 -17.16
CA LEU A 48 -27.49 -9.74 -16.48
C LEU A 48 -28.44 -8.59 -16.86
N ALA A 49 -27.95 -7.36 -16.92
CA ALA A 49 -28.71 -6.20 -17.38
C ALA A 49 -29.14 -6.36 -18.85
N ARG A 50 -28.24 -6.80 -19.74
CA ARG A 50 -28.58 -7.13 -21.14
C ARG A 50 -29.64 -8.24 -21.25
N ARG A 51 -29.58 -9.29 -20.44
CA ARG A 51 -30.59 -10.36 -20.42
C ARG A 51 -31.94 -9.87 -19.89
N LYS A 52 -31.96 -9.02 -18.88
CA LYS A 52 -33.20 -8.39 -18.38
C LYS A 52 -33.81 -7.44 -19.42
N ALA A 53 -33.00 -6.62 -20.07
CA ALA A 53 -33.44 -5.73 -21.15
C ALA A 53 -33.94 -6.51 -22.37
N ALA A 54 -33.32 -7.64 -22.73
CA ALA A 54 -33.80 -8.51 -23.80
C ALA A 54 -35.13 -9.18 -23.45
N LYS A 55 -35.34 -9.56 -22.17
CA LYS A 55 -36.57 -10.20 -21.71
C LYS A 55 -37.76 -9.24 -21.62
N LEU A 56 -37.51 -7.96 -21.29
CA LEU A 56 -38.52 -6.90 -21.33
C LEU A 56 -39.01 -6.57 -22.74
N ARG A 57 -38.17 -6.78 -23.78
CA ARG A 57 -38.55 -6.52 -25.18
C ARG A 57 -39.47 -7.59 -25.78
N THR A 58 -39.64 -8.74 -25.13
CA THR A 58 -40.48 -9.85 -25.63
C THR A 58 -41.90 -9.85 -25.02
N THR A 59 -42.21 -8.95 -24.08
CA THR A 59 -43.49 -8.97 -23.35
C THR A 59 -44.29 -7.67 -23.40
N SER A 60 -43.93 -6.72 -24.25
CA SER A 60 -44.60 -5.40 -24.26
C SER A 60 -44.65 -4.80 -25.65
N SER A 61 -45.57 -5.28 -26.47
CA SER A 61 -46.10 -4.56 -27.63
C SER A 61 -47.45 -3.96 -27.25
N ALA A 62 -47.42 -2.77 -26.63
CA ALA A 62 -48.49 -1.79 -26.59
C ALA A 62 -47.90 -0.45 -26.06
N GLN A 63 -47.84 0.54 -26.96
CA GLN A 63 -47.86 2.01 -26.78
C GLN A 63 -47.51 2.61 -25.40
N GLU A 64 -46.51 3.49 -25.30
CA GLU A 64 -46.61 4.96 -25.49
C GLU A 64 -45.30 5.68 -25.12
N GLN A 65 -45.26 6.96 -25.49
CA GLN A 65 -44.17 7.93 -25.55
C GLN A 65 -43.51 8.33 -24.22
N GLU A 66 -42.34 8.97 -24.37
CA GLU A 66 -41.71 9.96 -23.48
C GLU A 66 -41.18 9.48 -22.12
N ASP A 67 -39.87 9.19 -22.07
CA ASP A 67 -38.90 10.07 -21.39
C ASP A 67 -37.50 9.50 -21.52
N SER A 68 -36.79 9.94 -22.56
CA SER A 68 -35.38 9.67 -22.76
C SER A 68 -34.54 10.60 -21.90
N ASN A 69 -34.74 10.60 -20.57
CA ASN A 69 -33.78 11.22 -19.66
C ASN A 69 -32.75 10.17 -19.26
N ALA A 70 -31.91 9.82 -20.24
CA ALA A 70 -30.64 9.16 -19.99
C ALA A 70 -29.80 10.12 -19.16
N SER A 71 -29.95 10.01 -17.83
CA SER A 71 -29.22 10.75 -16.81
C SER A 71 -27.73 10.71 -17.12
N ALA A 72 -27.29 11.74 -17.84
CA ALA A 72 -25.92 12.16 -17.92
C ALA A 72 -25.55 12.53 -16.49
N LYS A 73 -24.99 11.56 -15.75
CA LYS A 73 -24.33 11.82 -14.47
C LYS A 73 -23.33 12.95 -14.72
N GLN A 74 -23.74 14.16 -14.34
CA GLN A 74 -22.87 15.31 -14.15
C GLN A 74 -21.61 14.80 -13.45
N LYS A 75 -20.47 14.85 -14.13
CA LYS A 75 -19.17 14.78 -13.49
C LYS A 75 -19.06 16.05 -12.66
N SER A 76 -19.48 15.99 -11.41
CA SER A 76 -19.11 16.99 -10.42
C SER A 76 -17.59 17.16 -10.44
N PRO A 77 -17.07 18.37 -10.16
CA PRO A 77 -15.64 18.62 -10.14
C PRO A 77 -14.97 17.64 -9.17
N ARG A 78 -14.02 16.88 -9.73
CA ARG A 78 -13.30 15.80 -9.06
C ARG A 78 -12.63 16.31 -7.78
N PRO A 79 -12.83 15.67 -6.63
CA PRO A 79 -12.08 16.04 -5.43
C PRO A 79 -10.58 15.76 -5.65
N PRO A 80 -9.69 16.68 -5.22
CA PRO A 80 -8.26 16.45 -5.29
C PRO A 80 -7.87 15.20 -4.47
N PRO A 81 -6.78 14.50 -4.84
CA PRO A 81 -6.27 13.39 -4.04
C PRO A 81 -5.97 13.84 -2.60
N PRO A 82 -6.20 12.99 -1.59
CA PRO A 82 -5.83 13.28 -0.22
C PRO A 82 -4.33 13.57 -0.11
N GLU A 83 -3.97 14.52 0.75
CA GLU A 83 -2.59 14.94 0.99
C GLU A 83 -1.67 13.78 1.40
N ILE A 84 -2.20 12.76 2.06
CA ILE A 84 -1.45 11.59 2.52
C ILE A 84 -1.08 10.64 1.37
N PHE A 85 -1.84 10.61 0.28
CA PHE A 85 -1.66 9.67 -0.82
C PHE A 85 -0.22 9.60 -1.36
N PRO A 86 0.47 10.72 -1.66
CA PRO A 86 1.85 10.71 -2.14
C PRO A 86 2.88 10.11 -1.16
N TYR A 87 2.54 9.99 0.13
CA TYR A 87 3.41 9.43 1.18
C TYR A 87 3.13 7.96 1.46
N LEU A 88 2.32 7.30 0.64
CA LEU A 88 1.95 5.90 0.78
C LEU A 88 2.36 5.10 -0.46
N THR A 89 2.88 3.90 -0.24
CA THR A 89 2.99 2.87 -1.27
C THR A 89 2.01 1.75 -0.97
N LEU A 90 1.12 1.44 -1.92
CA LEU A 90 0.15 0.36 -1.78
C LEU A 90 0.54 -0.80 -2.70
N GLY A 91 0.92 -1.92 -2.10
CA GLY A 91 1.30 -3.15 -2.79
C GLY A 91 2.81 -3.35 -2.96
N ALA A 92 3.18 -4.59 -3.30
CA ALA A 92 4.59 -5.01 -3.29
C ALA A 92 5.47 -4.22 -4.26
N LYS A 93 5.01 -4.05 -5.51
CA LYS A 93 5.81 -3.44 -6.59
C LYS A 93 6.21 -2.00 -6.28
N SER A 94 5.27 -1.19 -5.80
CA SER A 94 5.54 0.20 -5.46
C SER A 94 6.46 0.31 -4.25
N THR A 95 6.24 -0.52 -3.22
CA THR A 95 7.10 -0.53 -2.04
C THR A 95 8.52 -1.02 -2.34
N THR A 96 8.70 -2.08 -3.14
CA THR A 96 10.04 -2.58 -3.49
C THR A 96 10.78 -1.57 -4.37
N ALA A 97 10.12 -0.98 -5.38
CA ALA A 97 10.73 0.05 -6.21
C ALA A 97 11.22 1.23 -5.35
N HIS A 98 10.40 1.69 -4.39
CA HIS A 98 10.79 2.78 -3.49
C HIS A 98 11.98 2.42 -2.59
N LEU A 99 12.08 1.17 -2.12
CA LEU A 99 13.23 0.69 -1.34
C LEU A 99 14.49 0.58 -2.19
N ASP A 100 14.36 0.18 -3.45
CA ASP A 100 15.48 0.07 -4.39
C ASP A 100 15.98 1.45 -4.84
N ASP A 101 15.09 2.41 -5.11
CA ASP A 101 15.47 3.79 -5.46
C ASP A 101 16.23 4.49 -4.32
N SER A 102 15.85 4.18 -3.06
CA SER A 102 16.53 4.69 -1.86
C SER A 102 17.98 4.18 -1.71
N ARG A 103 18.41 3.23 -2.54
CA ARG A 103 19.77 2.65 -2.54
C ARG A 103 20.74 3.42 -3.43
N SER A 104 20.26 4.34 -4.27
CA SER A 104 21.13 5.16 -5.12
C SER A 104 22.02 6.07 -4.25
N PRO A 105 23.34 6.10 -4.47
CA PRO A 105 24.14 7.22 -3.98
C PRO A 105 23.60 8.54 -4.56
N PRO A 106 23.84 9.69 -3.93
CA PRO A 106 23.49 10.98 -4.53
C PRO A 106 24.08 11.04 -5.95
N PRO A 107 23.31 11.49 -6.96
CA PRO A 107 23.81 11.54 -8.32
C PRO A 107 25.07 12.40 -8.34
N SER A 108 26.19 11.81 -8.75
CA SER A 108 27.37 12.59 -9.14
C SER A 108 26.97 13.48 -10.31
N PRO A 109 27.42 14.75 -10.36
CA PRO A 109 26.96 15.71 -11.36
C PRO A 109 27.62 15.41 -12.71
N GLN A 110 27.07 14.47 -13.48
CA GLN A 110 27.41 14.31 -14.90
C GLN A 110 26.15 14.05 -15.74
N HIS A 111 25.88 15.05 -16.60
CA HIS A 111 24.92 15.14 -17.69
C HIS A 111 24.44 13.82 -18.33
N THR A 112 23.12 13.64 -18.49
CA THR A 112 22.45 13.61 -19.82
C THR A 112 20.92 13.61 -19.71
N GLU A 113 20.37 14.66 -20.32
CA GLU A 113 19.05 14.96 -20.90
C GLU A 113 17.85 13.99 -20.78
N ASN A 114 16.71 14.63 -20.40
CA ASN A 114 15.30 14.23 -20.43
C ASN A 114 14.71 13.43 -19.25
N PRO A 115 14.41 14.10 -18.11
CA PRO A 115 13.43 13.58 -17.17
C PRO A 115 12.02 13.99 -17.63
N THR A 116 11.20 13.00 -17.92
CA THR A 116 9.74 13.17 -17.98
C THR A 116 9.28 13.70 -16.62
N PRO A 117 8.45 14.77 -16.53
CA PRO A 117 8.14 15.42 -15.26
C PRO A 117 7.26 14.52 -14.39
N SER A 118 7.88 13.72 -13.53
CA SER A 118 7.20 12.98 -12.46
C SER A 118 7.08 13.90 -11.24
N ARG A 119 5.98 14.65 -11.23
CA ARG A 119 5.39 15.43 -10.12
C ARG A 119 6.10 15.32 -8.75
N GLY A 120 6.90 16.35 -8.43
CA GLY A 120 7.24 16.75 -7.06
C GLY A 120 8.15 15.78 -6.31
N ASP A 121 9.42 15.71 -6.73
CA ASP A 121 10.48 14.91 -6.12
C ASP A 121 11.12 15.66 -4.94
N GLU A 122 10.31 15.91 -3.91
CA GLU A 122 10.84 16.03 -2.54
C GLU A 122 11.09 14.58 -2.11
N SER A 123 12.35 14.19 -1.87
CA SER A 123 12.75 12.81 -1.57
C SER A 123 11.96 12.22 -0.39
N ARG A 124 10.86 11.51 -0.70
CA ARG A 124 9.95 10.98 0.32
C ARG A 124 10.61 9.78 0.97
N THR A 125 11.13 9.95 2.18
CA THR A 125 11.87 8.87 2.83
C THR A 125 10.90 7.80 3.33
N LEU A 126 10.89 6.62 2.71
CA LEU A 126 10.10 5.47 3.17
C LEU A 126 10.63 4.99 4.53
N VAL A 127 9.81 4.93 5.58
CA VAL A 127 10.27 4.65 6.97
C VAL A 127 9.60 3.45 7.62
N VAL A 128 8.39 3.09 7.20
CA VAL A 128 7.69 1.91 7.74
C VAL A 128 7.11 1.09 6.60
N VAL A 129 7.24 -0.23 6.68
CA VAL A 129 6.66 -1.18 5.72
C VAL A 129 5.86 -2.24 6.46
N PHE A 130 4.55 -2.24 6.27
CA PHE A 130 3.62 -3.25 6.77
C PHE A 130 3.52 -4.40 5.79
N VAL A 131 3.68 -5.63 6.29
CA VAL A 131 3.71 -6.83 5.45
C VAL A 131 2.76 -7.90 5.99
N CYS A 132 1.72 -8.22 5.22
CA CYS A 132 0.81 -9.32 5.49
C CYS A 132 1.31 -10.61 4.82
N ARG A 133 1.88 -11.51 5.62
CA ARG A 133 2.47 -12.77 5.13
C ARG A 133 1.47 -13.68 4.41
N ALA A 134 0.21 -13.69 4.83
CA ALA A 134 -0.77 -14.65 4.32
C ALA A 134 -1.13 -14.45 2.83
N THR A 135 -0.84 -13.28 2.28
CA THR A 135 -1.15 -12.92 0.89
C THR A 135 0.07 -12.87 -0.01
N LEU A 136 1.26 -13.14 0.52
CA LEU A 136 2.52 -12.94 -0.20
C LEU A 136 3.25 -14.27 -0.41
N PRO A 137 3.90 -14.45 -1.58
CA PRO A 137 4.86 -15.54 -1.76
C PRO A 137 5.95 -15.48 -0.69
N VAL A 138 6.36 -16.66 -0.19
CA VAL A 138 7.39 -16.77 0.85
C VAL A 138 8.71 -16.11 0.41
N SER A 139 9.06 -16.23 -0.87
CA SER A 139 10.25 -15.60 -1.45
C SER A 139 10.23 -14.08 -1.28
N LEU A 140 9.13 -13.43 -1.65
CA LEU A 140 8.96 -12.00 -1.54
C LEU A 140 9.04 -11.54 -0.08
N TYR A 141 8.30 -12.21 0.82
CA TYR A 141 8.34 -11.92 2.26
C TYR A 141 9.75 -12.06 2.87
N ALA A 142 10.51 -13.08 2.46
CA ALA A 142 11.84 -13.35 3.01
C ALA A 142 12.88 -12.27 2.66
N HIS A 143 12.72 -11.56 1.55
CA HIS A 143 13.69 -10.53 1.12
C HIS A 143 13.38 -9.13 1.66
N PHE A 144 12.16 -8.87 2.13
CA PHE A 144 11.75 -7.53 2.61
C PHE A 144 12.64 -6.96 3.73
N PRO A 145 13.00 -7.73 4.77
CA PRO A 145 13.88 -7.21 5.82
C PRO A 145 15.28 -6.83 5.31
N LEU A 146 15.80 -7.54 4.30
CA LEU A 146 17.07 -7.20 3.66
C LEU A 146 16.96 -5.91 2.83
N LEU A 147 15.88 -5.76 2.05
CA LEU A 147 15.62 -4.52 1.30
C LEU A 147 15.48 -3.32 2.24
N ALA A 148 14.74 -3.48 3.34
CA ALA A 148 14.61 -2.45 4.36
C ALA A 148 15.95 -2.08 5.01
N LYS A 149 16.77 -3.09 5.36
CA LYS A 149 18.12 -2.86 5.90
C LYS A 149 18.99 -2.07 4.91
N ASN A 150 19.00 -2.47 3.65
CA ASN A 150 19.81 -1.80 2.62
C ASN A 150 19.33 -0.37 2.37
N ALA A 151 18.02 -0.14 2.31
CA ALA A 151 17.44 1.20 2.19
C ALA A 151 17.72 2.08 3.42
N SER A 152 18.00 1.46 4.57
CA SER A 152 18.39 2.14 5.81
C SER A 152 19.88 2.47 5.89
N ALA A 153 20.70 1.88 5.01
CA ALA A 153 22.14 2.13 5.02
C ALA A 153 22.42 3.61 4.67
N GLY A 154 23.18 4.30 5.53
CA GLY A 154 23.50 5.72 5.35
C GLY A 154 22.45 6.70 5.87
N ARG A 155 21.36 6.22 6.50
CA ARG A 155 20.38 7.08 7.17
C ARG A 155 20.82 7.43 8.60
N PRO A 156 20.40 8.60 9.13
CA PRO A 156 20.65 8.94 10.53
C PRO A 156 19.94 7.95 11.46
N ALA A 157 20.49 7.79 12.67
CA ALA A 157 19.92 6.93 13.70
C ALA A 157 18.44 7.30 13.96
N GLY A 158 17.56 6.30 13.94
CA GLY A 158 16.11 6.48 14.10
C GLY A 158 15.32 6.61 12.79
N ALA A 159 15.96 6.95 11.67
CA ALA A 159 15.33 7.07 10.34
C ALA A 159 15.38 5.75 9.52
N GLU A 160 15.73 4.63 10.15
CA GLU A 160 15.77 3.33 9.50
C GLU A 160 14.36 2.80 9.17
N VAL A 161 14.29 2.06 8.06
CA VAL A 161 13.08 1.39 7.60
C VAL A 161 12.73 0.24 8.55
N ARG A 162 11.55 0.32 9.16
CA ARG A 162 11.00 -0.76 10.00
C ARG A 162 10.04 -1.62 9.21
N VAL A 163 10.22 -2.94 9.29
CA VAL A 163 9.31 -3.92 8.69
C VAL A 163 8.38 -4.45 9.78
N VAL A 164 7.09 -4.15 9.66
CA VAL A 164 6.07 -4.54 10.62
C VAL A 164 5.27 -5.71 10.05
N PRO A 165 5.36 -6.92 10.64
CA PRO A 165 4.48 -8.01 10.25
C PRO A 165 3.06 -7.72 10.76
N VAL A 166 2.07 -7.79 9.87
CA VAL A 166 0.66 -7.71 10.24
C VAL A 166 0.00 -9.09 10.16
N PRO A 167 -0.93 -9.41 11.10
CA PRO A 167 -1.59 -10.71 11.14
C PRO A 167 -2.49 -10.92 9.92
N LYS A 168 -2.74 -12.17 9.56
CA LYS A 168 -3.58 -12.54 8.40
C LYS A 168 -4.96 -11.86 8.41
N ALA A 169 -5.58 -11.79 9.59
CA ALA A 169 -6.90 -11.19 9.76
C ALA A 169 -6.93 -9.67 9.49
N ALA A 170 -5.77 -8.99 9.52
CA ALA A 170 -5.68 -7.55 9.27
C ALA A 170 -5.82 -7.20 7.79
N GLU A 171 -5.53 -8.13 6.87
CA GLU A 171 -5.51 -7.83 5.43
C GLU A 171 -6.87 -7.34 4.91
N ALA A 172 -7.95 -8.02 5.30
CA ALA A 172 -9.29 -7.63 4.89
C ALA A 172 -9.66 -6.23 5.42
N ARG A 173 -9.21 -5.88 6.64
CA ARG A 173 -9.42 -4.56 7.22
C ARG A 173 -8.65 -3.48 6.45
N LEU A 174 -7.38 -3.74 6.12
CA LEU A 174 -6.54 -2.82 5.34
C LEU A 174 -7.07 -2.64 3.92
N ALA A 175 -7.45 -3.73 3.26
CA ALA A 175 -8.02 -3.72 1.92
C ALA A 175 -9.32 -2.91 1.89
N LYS A 176 -10.21 -3.11 2.89
CA LYS A 176 -11.43 -2.32 3.05
C LYS A 176 -11.12 -0.84 3.28
N ALA A 177 -10.21 -0.51 4.19
CA ALA A 177 -9.85 0.89 4.51
C ALA A 177 -9.25 1.65 3.32
N ALA A 178 -8.47 0.97 2.46
CA ALA A 178 -7.89 1.57 1.25
C ALA A 178 -8.77 1.45 0.00
N TYR A 179 -9.98 0.89 0.11
CA TYR A 179 -10.88 0.58 -1.01
C TYR A 179 -10.17 -0.22 -2.13
N LEU A 180 -9.50 -1.30 -1.74
CA LEU A 180 -8.78 -2.21 -2.62
C LEU A 180 -9.32 -3.64 -2.49
N PRO A 181 -9.30 -4.45 -3.57
CA PRO A 181 -9.74 -5.83 -3.49
C PRO A 181 -8.83 -6.70 -2.61
N ARG A 182 -7.53 -6.37 -2.55
CA ARG A 182 -6.53 -6.97 -1.67
C ARG A 182 -5.43 -5.96 -1.36
N LEU A 183 -4.87 -6.00 -0.16
CA LEU A 183 -3.78 -5.13 0.26
C LEU A 183 -2.82 -5.86 1.22
N GLY A 184 -1.83 -6.53 0.63
CA GLY A 184 -0.85 -7.31 1.38
C GLY A 184 0.38 -6.54 1.88
N ILE A 185 0.71 -5.41 1.26
CA ILE A 185 1.87 -4.57 1.62
C ILE A 185 1.47 -3.10 1.60
N VAL A 186 1.87 -2.37 2.62
CA VAL A 186 1.73 -0.92 2.70
C VAL A 186 3.05 -0.32 3.16
N GLY A 187 3.63 0.58 2.38
CA GLY A 187 4.75 1.41 2.83
C GLY A 187 4.29 2.81 3.19
N VAL A 188 4.90 3.38 4.22
CA VAL A 188 4.61 4.72 4.73
C VAL A 188 5.91 5.52 4.74
N CYS A 189 5.87 6.67 4.06
CA CYS A 189 6.95 7.65 4.04
C CYS A 189 6.81 8.64 5.20
N GLU A 190 7.92 9.26 5.57
CA GLU A 190 7.94 10.29 6.60
C GLU A 190 7.04 11.46 6.19
N CYS A 191 6.01 11.74 6.99
CA CYS A 191 5.14 12.90 6.82
C CYS A 191 4.42 13.24 8.12
N ARG A 192 3.98 14.50 8.26
CA ARG A 192 3.31 14.99 9.47
C ARG A 192 2.03 14.21 9.81
N GLN A 193 1.25 13.81 8.82
CA GLN A 193 0.00 13.07 9.00
C GLN A 193 0.23 11.62 9.48
N ALA A 194 1.36 11.02 9.12
CA ALA A 194 1.74 9.68 9.57
C ALA A 194 2.59 9.67 10.85
N ALA A 195 3.01 10.84 11.36
CA ALA A 195 3.91 10.95 12.50
C ALA A 195 3.47 10.12 13.73
N PRO A 196 2.18 10.14 14.16
CA PRO A 196 1.76 9.33 15.31
C PRO A 196 1.92 7.82 15.08
N LEU A 197 1.68 7.35 13.85
CA LEU A 197 1.91 5.95 13.49
C LEU A 197 3.41 5.62 13.44
N ILE A 198 4.22 6.51 12.86
CA ILE A 198 5.66 6.32 12.73
C ILE A 198 6.32 6.28 14.10
N GLU A 199 6.03 7.23 14.98
CA GLU A 199 6.56 7.31 16.34
C GLU A 199 6.18 6.07 17.15
N TYR A 200 4.90 5.68 17.12
CA TYR A 200 4.43 4.49 17.83
C TYR A 200 5.15 3.23 17.34
N VAL A 201 5.35 3.09 16.02
CA VAL A 201 6.12 1.97 15.44
C VAL A 201 7.60 2.04 15.84
N ARG A 202 8.21 3.23 15.87
CA ARG A 202 9.62 3.41 16.26
C ARG A 202 9.88 2.96 17.70
N GLU A 203 8.94 3.23 18.59
CA GLU A 203 9.00 2.85 20.00
C GLU A 203 8.75 1.35 20.23
N HIS A 204 7.82 0.75 19.47
CA HIS A 204 7.30 -0.59 19.76
C HIS A 204 7.80 -1.70 18.85
N VAL A 205 8.40 -1.36 17.71
CA VAL A 205 8.89 -2.33 16.72
C VAL A 205 10.41 -2.24 16.60
N PRO A 206 11.15 -3.31 16.92
CA PRO A 206 12.59 -3.30 16.80
C PRO A 206 13.01 -3.25 15.33
N LEU A 207 14.22 -2.75 15.10
CA LEU A 207 14.83 -2.73 13.77
C LEU A 207 14.98 -4.15 13.19
N PRO A 208 14.89 -4.32 11.86
CA PRO A 208 15.13 -5.61 11.22
C PRO A 208 16.51 -6.15 11.61
N LYS A 209 16.55 -7.24 12.38
CA LYS A 209 17.81 -7.91 12.73
C LYS A 209 18.40 -8.53 11.46
N GLY A 210 19.66 -8.21 11.17
CA GLY A 210 20.41 -8.85 10.09
C GLY A 210 20.62 -10.34 10.37
N ILE A 211 20.91 -11.10 9.31
CA ILE A 211 21.39 -12.49 9.40
C ILE A 211 22.52 -12.52 10.45
N ILE A 212 22.34 -13.32 11.51
CA ILE A 212 23.43 -13.70 12.40
C ILE A 212 24.46 -14.39 11.51
N ALA A 213 25.58 -13.72 11.22
CA ALA A 213 26.76 -14.42 10.74
C ALA A 213 27.11 -15.41 11.83
N TYR A 214 26.92 -16.71 11.57
CA TYR A 214 27.49 -17.75 12.41
C TYR A 214 29.01 -17.57 12.36
N GLY A 215 29.53 -16.82 13.32
CA GLY A 215 30.95 -16.81 13.63
C GLY A 215 31.33 -18.25 13.91
N LYS A 216 32.14 -18.80 13.03
CA LYS A 216 32.82 -20.09 13.16
C LYS A 216 33.34 -20.20 14.60
N GLY A 217 32.86 -21.20 15.33
CA GLY A 217 33.46 -21.59 16.61
C GLY A 217 34.92 -21.94 16.36
N SER A 218 35.81 -21.05 16.83
CA SER A 218 37.22 -21.34 17.03
C SER A 218 37.31 -22.21 18.29
N GLY A 219 37.17 -23.52 18.13
CA GLY A 219 37.66 -24.48 19.11
C GLY A 219 39.18 -24.55 18.96
N ALA A 220 39.88 -24.05 19.97
CA ALA A 220 41.25 -24.43 20.29
C ALA A 220 41.18 -25.33 21.52
#